data_AF-A0A1B1A3K9-F1
#
_entry.id   AF-A0A1B1A3K9-F1
#
_cell.length_a   1.000
_cell.length_b   1.000
_cell.length_c   1.000
_cell.angle_alpha   90.00
_cell.angle_beta   90.00
_cell.angle_gamma   90.00
#
_symmetry.space_group_name_H-M   'P 1'
#
loop_
_entity.id
_entity.type
_entity.pdbx_description
1 polymer ?
#
loop_
_entity_poly.entity_id
_entity_poly.type
_entity_poly.pdbx_seq_one_letter_code
_entity_poly.pdbx_strand_id
1 'polypeptide(L)'
;MLDPVSNPPNWDLLEQVALIEPQVWDAGPEAVGVAIERIKEGRIKNVRSRSTNMDVIDERQHVLQSTMDSLQDEVSSLEERLPLLSKENEALHERYAALSKEIDAQKKNFETSFDALSEDYKNKFSTALAGFVEDQKIKAPVELWQEKETEHTERRNKAWVGYLLALALVATLIVVIIGVLCFGNEILERVLTPVGCDPINKPELCNGFSFRGMIVSGSVLTLLTLALWFARIQMKEYLSERHLALDARERRAFAQAYIGLINEGDSVTDEARDQRALVYAALFRPSSDGIIKEDSGIDPSLTAALSKLLSK
;
A
#
# COMPACT_ATOMS: atom_id res chain seq x y z
N MET A 1 -48.35 116.73 -68.96
CA MET A 1 -47.46 116.72 -67.78
C MET A 1 -48.01 115.73 -66.78
N LEU A 2 -47.43 114.53 -66.76
CA LEU A 2 -47.21 113.77 -65.53
C LEU A 2 -45.79 113.23 -65.72
N ASP A 3 -44.82 113.92 -65.12
CA ASP A 3 -43.43 113.49 -65.09
C ASP A 3 -43.38 112.21 -64.22
N PRO A 4 -42.96 111.05 -64.77
CA PRO A 4 -42.97 109.78 -64.05
C PRO A 4 -42.07 109.78 -62.82
N VAL A 5 -41.20 110.78 -62.67
CA VAL A 5 -40.35 110.98 -61.49
C VAL A 5 -41.10 111.70 -60.37
N SER A 6 -42.01 112.63 -60.70
CA SER A 6 -42.77 113.43 -59.71
C SER A 6 -44.07 112.77 -59.24
N ASN A 7 -44.67 111.90 -60.07
CA ASN A 7 -45.89 111.17 -59.76
C ASN A 7 -45.81 109.76 -60.36
N PRO A 8 -45.08 108.83 -59.72
CA PRO A 8 -44.92 107.48 -60.23
C PRO A 8 -46.29 106.81 -60.37
N PRO A 9 -46.51 106.00 -61.43
CA PRO A 9 -47.74 105.21 -61.54
C PRO A 9 -47.88 104.38 -60.27
N ASN A 10 -49.09 104.32 -59.70
CA ASN A 10 -49.34 103.39 -58.61
C ASN A 10 -49.33 101.98 -59.17
N TRP A 11 -48.13 101.39 -59.27
CA TRP A 11 -47.88 100.07 -59.84
C TRP A 11 -48.71 99.00 -59.14
N ASP A 12 -48.97 99.18 -57.84
CA ASP A 12 -49.83 98.29 -57.06
C ASP A 12 -51.28 98.32 -57.54
N LEU A 13 -51.80 99.50 -57.92
CA LEU A 13 -53.13 99.65 -58.50
C LEU A 13 -53.20 99.07 -59.93
N LEU A 14 -52.18 99.33 -60.76
CA LEU A 14 -52.13 98.82 -62.14
C LEU A 14 -52.02 97.30 -62.22
N GLU A 15 -51.24 96.68 -61.32
CA GLU A 15 -51.12 95.22 -61.20
C GLU A 15 -52.43 94.59 -60.72
N GLN A 16 -53.14 95.22 -59.77
CA GLN A 16 -54.46 94.80 -59.32
C GLN A 16 -55.50 94.86 -60.45
N VAL A 17 -55.50 95.96 -61.22
CA VAL A 17 -56.37 96.15 -62.39
C VAL A 17 -56.10 95.12 -63.48
N ALA A 18 -54.82 94.76 -63.71
CA ALA A 18 -54.44 93.77 -64.72
C ALA A 18 -54.87 92.32 -64.38
N LEU A 19 -55.13 92.01 -63.11
CA LEU A 19 -55.53 90.68 -62.63
C LEU A 19 -57.06 90.46 -62.61
N ILE A 20 -57.85 91.47 -62.96
CA ILE A 20 -59.32 91.40 -62.98
C ILE A 20 -59.77 90.87 -64.34
N GLU A 21 -60.53 89.77 -64.34
CA GLU A 21 -61.04 89.16 -65.56
C GLU A 21 -61.88 90.15 -66.40
N PRO A 22 -61.74 90.17 -67.75
CA PRO A 22 -62.42 91.12 -68.63
C PRO A 22 -63.94 91.23 -68.40
N GLN A 23 -64.58 90.11 -68.07
CA GLN A 23 -66.03 89.99 -67.86
C GLN A 23 -66.54 90.73 -66.61
N VAL A 24 -65.67 90.97 -65.63
CA VAL A 24 -66.01 91.66 -64.38
C VAL A 24 -66.07 93.18 -64.57
N TRP A 25 -65.36 93.69 -65.58
CA TRP A 25 -65.36 95.11 -65.94
C TRP A 25 -66.71 95.59 -66.49
N ASP A 26 -67.45 94.71 -67.18
CA ASP A 26 -68.75 95.00 -67.76
C ASP A 26 -69.89 94.97 -66.73
N ALA A 27 -69.65 94.39 -65.54
CA ALA A 27 -70.65 94.23 -64.48
C ALA A 27 -70.83 95.47 -63.57
N GLY A 28 -70.10 96.56 -63.83
CA GLY A 28 -70.20 97.83 -63.12
C GLY A 28 -69.20 98.01 -61.95
N PRO A 29 -69.13 99.23 -61.37
CA PRO A 29 -68.05 99.62 -60.45
C PRO A 29 -68.03 98.85 -59.12
N GLU A 30 -69.17 98.38 -58.62
CA GLU A 30 -69.23 97.58 -57.39
C GLU A 30 -68.58 96.19 -57.57
N ALA A 31 -68.78 95.55 -58.72
CA ALA A 31 -68.19 94.25 -59.02
C ALA A 31 -66.66 94.31 -59.12
N VAL A 32 -66.13 95.38 -59.71
CA VAL A 32 -64.69 95.66 -59.78
C VAL A 32 -64.10 95.90 -58.39
N GLY A 33 -64.79 96.66 -57.53
CA GLY A 33 -64.35 96.89 -56.15
C GLY A 33 -64.22 95.59 -55.34
N VAL A 34 -65.20 94.69 -55.44
CA VAL A 34 -65.16 93.37 -54.79
C VAL A 34 -64.04 92.50 -55.35
N ALA A 35 -63.76 92.56 -56.65
CA ALA A 35 -62.67 91.81 -57.27
C ALA A 35 -61.29 92.29 -56.77
N ILE A 36 -61.10 93.60 -56.63
CA ILE A 36 -59.88 94.20 -56.07
C ILE A 36 -59.66 93.75 -54.62
N GLU A 37 -60.71 93.77 -53.79
CA GLU A 37 -60.60 93.30 -52.40
C GLU A 37 -60.23 91.82 -52.32
N ARG A 38 -60.83 90.96 -53.14
CA ARG A 38 -60.46 89.53 -53.21
C ARG A 38 -59.00 89.32 -53.62
N ILE A 39 -58.50 90.08 -54.59
CA ILE A 39 -57.10 90.01 -55.03
C ILE A 39 -56.17 90.47 -53.90
N LYS A 40 -56.53 91.55 -53.19
CA LYS A 40 -55.76 92.06 -52.04
C LYS A 40 -55.74 91.05 -50.89
N GLU A 41 -56.88 90.44 -50.56
CA GLU A 41 -56.96 89.38 -49.55
C GLU A 41 -56.17 88.13 -49.95
N GLY A 42 -56.27 87.69 -51.20
CA GLY A 42 -55.54 86.55 -51.73
C GLY A 42 -54.03 86.75 -51.66
N ARG A 43 -53.56 87.97 -51.95
CA ARG A 43 -52.14 88.34 -51.84
C ARG A 43 -51.66 88.42 -50.40
N ILE A 44 -52.44 88.99 -49.49
CA ILE A 44 -52.13 88.99 -48.04
C ILE A 44 -52.04 87.55 -47.51
N LYS A 45 -52.97 86.68 -47.91
CA LYS A 45 -52.94 85.25 -47.57
C LYS A 45 -51.71 84.53 -48.14
N ASN A 46 -51.32 84.83 -49.38
CA ASN A 46 -50.16 84.21 -50.02
C ASN A 46 -48.84 84.68 -49.39
N VAL A 47 -48.70 85.97 -49.08
CA VAL A 47 -47.53 86.52 -48.35
C VAL A 47 -47.46 85.93 -46.95
N ARG A 48 -48.59 85.82 -46.23
CA ARG A 48 -48.64 85.19 -44.91
C ARG A 48 -48.29 83.69 -44.98
N SER A 49 -48.83 82.96 -45.96
CA SER A 49 -48.52 81.55 -46.22
C SER A 49 -47.04 81.34 -46.55
N ARG A 50 -46.45 82.22 -47.37
CA ARG A 50 -45.01 82.20 -47.67
C ARG A 50 -44.16 82.46 -46.43
N SER A 51 -44.54 83.43 -45.59
CA SER A 51 -43.85 83.69 -44.32
C SER A 51 -43.90 82.46 -43.41
N THR A 52 -45.09 81.89 -43.18
CA THR A 52 -45.24 80.70 -42.34
C THR A 52 -44.50 79.49 -42.89
N ASN A 53 -44.47 79.30 -44.22
CA ASN A 53 -43.71 78.22 -44.82
C ASN A 53 -42.20 78.44 -44.67
N MET A 54 -41.73 79.69 -44.70
CA MET A 54 -40.32 80.00 -44.51
C MET A 54 -39.88 79.80 -43.06
N ASP A 55 -40.72 80.17 -42.09
CA ASP A 55 -40.49 79.92 -40.67
C ASP A 55 -40.41 78.40 -40.37
N VAL A 56 -41.31 77.60 -40.97
CA VAL A 56 -41.31 76.14 -40.84
C VAL A 56 -40.06 75.51 -41.50
N ILE A 57 -39.58 76.07 -42.60
CA ILE A 57 -38.35 75.62 -43.26
C ILE A 57 -37.15 75.93 -42.36
N ASP A 58 -37.06 77.12 -41.78
CA ASP A 58 -35.98 77.53 -40.89
C ASP A 58 -35.94 76.67 -39.60
N GLU A 59 -37.11 76.40 -39.01
CA GLU A 59 -37.22 75.50 -37.86
C GLU A 59 -36.76 74.08 -38.20
N ARG A 60 -37.14 73.56 -39.37
CA ARG A 60 -36.65 72.25 -39.84
C ARG A 60 -35.16 72.26 -40.10
N GLN A 61 -34.61 73.32 -40.69
CA GLN A 61 -33.17 73.44 -40.91
C GLN A 61 -32.41 73.46 -39.58
N HIS A 62 -32.89 74.19 -38.58
CA HIS A 62 -32.30 74.21 -37.24
C HIS A 62 -32.37 72.84 -36.55
N VAL A 63 -33.53 72.17 -36.62
CA VAL A 63 -33.66 70.80 -36.08
C VAL A 63 -32.70 69.85 -36.78
N LEU A 64 -32.64 69.86 -38.11
CA LEU A 64 -31.68 69.06 -38.88
C LEU A 64 -30.24 69.34 -38.46
N GLN A 65 -29.86 70.61 -38.33
CA GLN A 65 -28.53 71.02 -37.90
C GLN A 65 -28.21 70.46 -36.52
N SER A 66 -29.13 70.63 -35.55
CA SER A 66 -28.95 70.14 -34.18
C SER A 66 -28.85 68.61 -34.12
N THR A 67 -29.60 67.88 -34.95
CA THR A 67 -29.49 66.42 -35.03
C THR A 67 -28.20 65.99 -35.69
N MET A 68 -27.70 66.74 -36.69
CA MET A 68 -26.43 66.48 -37.34
C MET A 68 -25.28 66.65 -36.36
N ASP A 69 -25.30 67.72 -35.55
CA ASP A 69 -24.31 67.99 -34.51
C ASP A 69 -24.35 66.91 -33.42
N SER A 70 -25.54 66.52 -32.96
CA SER A 70 -25.69 65.43 -31.98
C SER A 70 -25.16 64.09 -32.51
N LEU A 71 -25.43 63.76 -33.78
CA LEU A 71 -24.92 62.53 -34.40
C LEU A 71 -23.40 62.60 -34.60
N GLN A 72 -22.86 63.77 -34.94
CA GLN A 72 -21.43 64.00 -35.05
C GLN A 72 -20.74 63.76 -33.70
N ASP A 73 -21.31 64.25 -32.61
CA ASP A 73 -20.80 64.01 -31.25
C ASP A 73 -20.88 62.52 -30.86
N GLU A 74 -21.99 61.83 -31.17
CA GLU A 74 -22.11 60.39 -30.91
C GLU A 74 -21.09 59.58 -31.71
N VAL A 75 -20.91 59.87 -33.00
CA VAL A 75 -19.90 59.23 -33.86
C VAL A 75 -18.49 59.47 -33.31
N SER A 76 -18.18 60.70 -32.90
CA SER A 76 -16.88 61.04 -32.30
C SER A 76 -16.64 60.24 -31.01
N SER A 77 -17.68 60.11 -30.17
CA SER A 77 -17.59 59.33 -28.92
C SER A 77 -17.42 57.82 -29.14
N LEU A 78 -18.01 57.28 -30.21
CA LEU A 78 -17.90 55.88 -30.60
C LEU A 78 -16.52 55.59 -31.19
N GLU A 79 -16.00 56.51 -32.00
CA GLU A 79 -14.67 56.43 -32.60
C GLU A 79 -13.57 56.43 -31.53
N GLU A 80 -13.77 57.13 -30.41
CA GLU A 80 -12.85 57.08 -29.26
C GLU A 80 -12.95 55.76 -28.46
N ARG A 81 -14.14 55.12 -28.41
CA ARG A 81 -14.35 53.87 -27.66
C ARG A 81 -13.90 52.60 -28.40
N LEU A 82 -13.99 52.59 -29.72
CA LEU A 82 -13.55 51.46 -30.56
C LEU A 82 -12.10 51.01 -30.31
N PRO A 83 -11.08 51.90 -30.27
CA PRO A 83 -9.71 51.48 -30.00
C PRO A 83 -9.52 50.94 -28.58
N LEU A 84 -10.28 51.45 -27.60
CA LEU A 84 -10.25 50.93 -26.23
C LEU A 84 -10.78 49.50 -26.15
N LEU A 85 -11.93 49.23 -26.78
CA LEU A 85 -12.52 47.88 -26.88
C LEU A 85 -11.63 46.92 -27.67
N SER A 86 -10.98 47.40 -28.73
CA SER A 86 -10.00 46.60 -29.48
C SER A 86 -8.83 46.19 -28.60
N LYS A 87 -8.27 47.15 -27.84
CA LYS A 87 -7.15 46.91 -26.93
C LYS A 87 -7.52 45.98 -25.77
N GLU A 88 -8.73 46.09 -25.24
CA GLU A 88 -9.22 45.21 -24.19
C GLU A 88 -9.43 43.77 -24.70
N ASN A 89 -9.97 43.59 -25.91
CA ASN A 89 -10.10 42.27 -26.53
C ASN A 89 -8.73 41.62 -26.79
N GLU A 90 -7.77 42.38 -27.30
CA GLU A 90 -6.40 41.89 -27.55
C GLU A 90 -5.74 41.44 -26.24
N ALA A 91 -5.85 42.25 -25.18
CA ALA A 91 -5.34 41.91 -23.85
C ALA A 91 -6.06 40.68 -23.25
N LEU A 92 -7.37 40.53 -23.50
CA LEU A 92 -8.13 39.36 -23.06
C LEU A 92 -7.68 38.09 -23.78
N HIS A 93 -7.44 38.16 -25.10
CA HIS A 93 -6.92 37.05 -25.88
C HIS A 93 -5.52 36.61 -25.42
N GLU A 94 -4.63 37.55 -25.12
CA GLU A 94 -3.31 37.23 -24.55
C GLU A 94 -3.43 36.53 -23.20
N ARG A 95 -4.31 37.02 -22.31
CA ARG A 95 -4.58 36.37 -21.02
C ARG A 95 -5.14 34.96 -21.18
N TYR A 96 -6.05 34.76 -22.14
CA TYR A 96 -6.65 33.47 -22.42
C TYR A 96 -5.61 32.48 -22.95
N ALA A 97 -4.72 32.92 -23.84
CA ALA A 97 -3.61 32.11 -24.37
C ALA A 97 -2.56 31.79 -23.29
N ALA A 98 -2.27 32.74 -22.39
CA ALA A 98 -1.39 32.49 -21.26
C ALA A 98 -1.99 31.47 -20.28
N LEU A 99 -3.29 31.61 -19.98
CA LEU A 99 -4.01 30.70 -19.08
C LEU A 99 -4.12 29.29 -19.66
N SER A 100 -4.41 29.14 -20.96
CA SER A 100 -4.47 27.82 -21.58
C SER A 100 -3.12 27.10 -21.51
N LYS A 101 -2.02 27.84 -21.71
CA LYS A 101 -0.66 27.31 -21.60
C LYS A 101 -0.33 26.88 -20.16
N GLU A 102 -0.76 27.65 -19.16
CA GLU A 102 -0.61 27.30 -17.73
C GLU A 102 -1.39 26.02 -17.39
N ILE A 103 -2.63 25.91 -17.87
CA ILE A 103 -3.47 24.73 -17.68
C ILE A 103 -2.85 23.49 -18.33
N ASP A 104 -2.35 23.60 -19.56
CA ASP A 104 -1.69 22.49 -20.24
C ASP A 104 -0.39 22.07 -19.54
N ALA A 105 0.37 23.04 -19.03
CA ALA A 105 1.57 22.77 -18.24
C ALA A 105 1.23 22.06 -16.91
N GLN A 106 0.20 22.52 -16.19
CA GLN A 106 -0.28 21.86 -14.98
C GLN A 106 -0.79 20.45 -15.27
N LYS A 107 -1.58 20.27 -16.33
CA LYS A 107 -2.11 18.96 -16.72
C LYS A 107 -0.99 17.98 -16.99
N LYS A 108 0.04 18.41 -17.74
CA LYS A 108 1.21 17.57 -18.02
C LYS A 108 2.00 17.23 -16.75
N ASN A 109 2.17 18.18 -15.83
CA ASN A 109 2.82 17.93 -14.55
C ASN A 109 1.99 16.99 -13.65
N PHE A 110 0.66 17.10 -13.70
CA PHE A 110 -0.23 16.20 -12.99
C PHE A 110 -0.19 14.79 -13.58
N GLU A 111 -0.23 14.64 -14.91
CA GLU A 111 -0.11 13.34 -15.57
C GLU A 111 1.23 12.66 -15.24
N THR A 112 2.35 13.38 -15.32
CA THR A 112 3.66 12.81 -14.98
C THR A 112 3.80 12.44 -13.50
N SER A 113 3.27 13.27 -12.59
CA SER A 113 3.29 12.97 -11.16
C SER A 113 2.35 11.82 -10.80
N PHE A 114 1.19 11.72 -11.46
CA PHE A 114 0.26 10.61 -11.28
C PHE A 114 0.84 9.28 -11.80
N ASP A 115 1.46 9.29 -12.98
CA ASP A 115 2.10 8.10 -13.55
C ASP A 115 3.26 7.64 -12.66
N ALA A 116 4.11 8.57 -12.21
CA ALA A 116 5.20 8.27 -11.28
C ALA A 116 4.69 7.70 -9.95
N LEU A 117 3.62 8.28 -9.39
CA LEU A 117 3.00 7.79 -8.14
C LEU A 117 2.37 6.40 -8.33
N SER A 118 1.68 6.18 -9.45
CA SER A 118 1.05 4.91 -9.81
C SER A 118 2.09 3.80 -9.99
N GLU A 119 3.20 4.11 -10.66
CA GLU A 119 4.32 3.18 -10.83
C GLU A 119 5.02 2.88 -9.50
N ASP A 120 5.29 3.90 -8.67
CA ASP A 120 5.84 3.73 -7.33
C ASP A 120 4.93 2.88 -6.43
N TYR A 121 3.62 3.10 -6.47
CA TYR A 121 2.65 2.27 -5.73
C TYR A 121 2.61 0.83 -6.22
N LYS A 122 2.60 0.59 -7.54
CA LYS A 122 2.65 -0.76 -8.10
C LYS A 122 3.93 -1.49 -7.71
N ASN A 123 5.06 -0.79 -7.74
CA ASN A 123 6.34 -1.36 -7.34
C ASN A 123 6.34 -1.68 -5.84
N LYS A 124 5.97 -0.73 -4.97
CA LYS A 124 5.87 -0.97 -3.52
C LYS A 124 4.90 -2.09 -3.17
N PHE A 125 3.74 -2.13 -3.81
CA PHE A 125 2.74 -3.17 -3.57
C PHE A 125 3.24 -4.55 -4.01
N SER A 126 3.87 -4.64 -5.19
CA SER A 126 4.42 -5.92 -5.68
C SER A 126 5.60 -6.41 -4.84
N THR A 127 6.49 -5.52 -4.40
CA THR A 127 7.58 -5.84 -3.45
C THR A 127 7.03 -6.30 -2.10
N ALA A 128 6.03 -5.60 -1.55
CA ALA A 128 5.39 -5.99 -0.29
C ALA A 128 4.66 -7.33 -0.39
N LEU A 129 3.96 -7.58 -1.51
CA LEU A 129 3.29 -8.85 -1.78
C LEU A 129 4.29 -10.00 -1.93
N ALA A 130 5.40 -9.78 -2.64
CA ALA A 130 6.46 -10.76 -2.78
C ALA A 130 7.07 -11.13 -1.41
N GLY A 131 7.40 -10.13 -0.58
CA GLY A 131 7.89 -10.34 0.78
C GLY A 131 6.89 -11.10 1.66
N PHE A 132 5.59 -10.77 1.57
CA PHE A 132 4.55 -11.48 2.31
C PHE A 132 4.40 -12.95 1.88
N VAL A 133 4.42 -13.23 0.58
CA VAL A 133 4.33 -14.60 0.05
C VAL A 133 5.55 -15.44 0.43
N GLU A 134 6.73 -14.83 0.44
CA GLU A 134 7.97 -15.48 0.86
C GLU A 134 7.97 -15.77 2.37
N ASP A 135 7.54 -14.81 3.20
CA ASP A 135 7.36 -14.97 4.65
C ASP A 135 6.36 -16.11 4.98
N GLN A 136 5.25 -16.21 4.25
CA GLN A 136 4.28 -17.29 4.41
C GLN A 136 4.85 -18.68 4.09
N LYS A 137 5.70 -18.80 3.06
CA LYS A 137 6.30 -20.10 2.67
C LYS A 137 7.28 -20.63 3.72
N ILE A 138 7.90 -19.74 4.50
CA ILE A 138 8.95 -20.11 5.47
C ILE A 138 8.40 -20.19 6.90
N LYS A 139 7.22 -19.63 7.19
CA LYS A 139 6.52 -19.85 8.48
C LYS A 139 6.11 -21.30 8.72
N ALA A 140 5.55 -21.96 7.70
CA ALA A 140 5.14 -23.37 7.80
C ALA A 140 6.26 -24.31 8.28
N PRO A 141 7.50 -24.27 7.73
CA PRO A 141 8.58 -25.10 8.26
C PRO A 141 9.04 -24.69 9.66
N VAL A 142 8.98 -23.41 10.03
CA VAL A 142 9.33 -22.96 11.40
C VAL A 142 8.34 -23.53 12.43
N GLU A 143 7.05 -23.49 12.14
CA GLU A 143 6.01 -24.08 12.99
C GLU A 143 6.19 -25.59 13.12
N LEU A 144 6.53 -26.27 12.03
CA LEU A 144 6.80 -27.72 12.04
C LEU A 144 8.01 -28.08 12.91
N TRP A 145 9.11 -27.32 12.85
CA TRP A 145 10.27 -27.56 13.72
C TRP A 145 9.99 -27.22 15.17
N GLN A 146 9.14 -26.23 15.42
CA GLN A 146 8.65 -25.92 16.76
C GLN A 146 7.80 -27.08 17.33
N GLU A 147 6.90 -27.64 16.54
CA GLU A 147 6.10 -28.80 16.95
C GLU A 147 7.00 -30.01 17.25
N LYS A 148 7.97 -30.30 16.38
CA LYS A 148 8.96 -31.37 16.63
C LYS A 148 9.82 -31.12 17.86
N GLU A 149 10.26 -29.88 18.10
CA GLU A 149 10.97 -29.51 19.33
C GLU A 149 10.11 -29.88 20.55
N THR A 150 8.83 -29.49 20.56
CA THR A 150 7.93 -29.81 21.67
C THR A 150 7.73 -31.31 21.85
N GLU A 151 7.49 -32.05 20.77
CA GLU A 151 7.32 -33.51 20.79
C GLU A 151 8.56 -34.21 21.38
N HIS A 152 9.75 -33.90 20.89
CA HIS A 152 11.00 -34.49 21.39
C HIS A 152 11.28 -34.08 22.84
N THR A 153 10.91 -32.87 23.28
CA THR A 153 11.06 -32.47 24.70
C THR A 153 10.13 -33.24 25.63
N GLU A 154 8.91 -33.56 25.20
CA GLU A 154 7.99 -34.40 25.96
C GLU A 154 8.47 -35.84 26.04
N ARG A 155 8.90 -36.42 24.91
CA ARG A 155 9.47 -37.76 24.85
C ARG A 155 10.73 -37.87 25.70
N ARG A 156 11.62 -36.87 25.65
CA ARG A 156 12.78 -36.73 26.53
C ARG A 156 12.38 -36.78 28.00
N ASN A 157 11.34 -36.04 28.40
CA ASN A 157 10.89 -36.04 29.79
C ASN A 157 10.36 -37.42 30.22
N LYS A 158 9.59 -38.09 29.35
CA LYS A 158 9.12 -39.47 29.60
C LYS A 158 10.29 -40.45 29.69
N ALA A 159 11.26 -40.38 28.78
CA ALA A 159 12.47 -41.20 28.79
C ALA A 159 13.32 -40.96 30.04
N TRP A 160 13.45 -39.71 30.49
CA TRP A 160 14.15 -39.34 31.71
C TRP A 160 13.50 -39.93 32.96
N VAL A 161 12.16 -39.85 33.07
CA VAL A 161 11.42 -40.50 34.16
C VAL A 161 11.61 -42.01 34.12
N GLY A 162 11.53 -42.63 32.93
CA GLY A 162 11.80 -44.06 32.76
C GLY A 162 13.22 -44.46 33.19
N TYR A 163 14.22 -43.64 32.88
CA TYR A 163 15.61 -43.83 33.32
C TYR A 163 15.75 -43.73 34.85
N LEU A 164 15.12 -42.75 35.49
CA LEU A 164 15.11 -42.63 36.95
C LEU A 164 14.45 -43.83 37.63
N LEU A 165 13.34 -44.33 37.07
CA LEU A 165 12.69 -45.54 37.57
C LEU A 165 13.60 -46.78 37.43
N ALA A 166 14.31 -46.90 36.30
CA ALA A 166 15.28 -47.98 36.10
C ALA A 166 16.45 -47.90 37.10
N LEU A 167 16.97 -46.71 37.37
CA LEU A 167 18.00 -46.49 38.40
C LEU A 167 17.49 -46.81 39.81
N ALA A 168 16.26 -46.39 40.13
CA ALA A 168 15.63 -46.70 41.41
C ALA A 168 15.47 -48.21 41.59
N LEU A 169 15.05 -48.93 40.56
CA LEU A 169 14.96 -50.39 40.54
C LEU A 169 16.34 -51.01 40.85
N VAL A 170 17.38 -50.64 40.11
CA VAL A 170 18.75 -51.15 40.34
C VAL A 170 19.22 -50.85 41.77
N ALA A 171 19.01 -49.63 42.25
CA ALA A 171 19.37 -49.24 43.61
C ALA A 171 18.63 -50.08 44.65
N THR A 172 17.32 -50.31 44.48
CA THR A 172 16.55 -51.18 45.37
C THR A 172 17.04 -52.62 45.36
N LEU A 173 17.39 -53.19 44.20
CA LEU A 173 17.97 -54.53 44.12
C LEU A 173 19.30 -54.62 44.88
N ILE A 174 20.17 -53.62 44.72
CA ILE A 174 21.45 -53.56 45.43
C ILE A 174 21.23 -53.47 46.94
N VAL A 175 20.31 -52.61 47.40
CA VAL A 175 19.97 -52.48 48.82
C VAL A 175 19.41 -53.78 49.38
N VAL A 176 18.55 -54.49 48.64
CA VAL A 176 18.03 -55.81 49.04
C VAL A 176 19.15 -56.84 49.14
N ILE A 177 20.05 -56.89 48.16
CA ILE A 177 21.21 -57.81 48.19
C ILE A 177 22.08 -57.53 49.41
N ILE A 178 22.42 -56.27 49.67
CA ILE A 178 23.22 -55.87 50.84
C ILE A 178 22.49 -56.21 52.14
N GLY A 179 21.18 -55.92 52.22
CA GLY A 179 20.37 -56.22 53.40
C GLY A 179 20.33 -57.72 53.73
N VAL A 180 20.19 -58.57 52.71
CA VAL A 180 20.24 -60.04 52.87
C VAL A 180 21.64 -60.51 53.29
N LEU A 181 22.71 -59.91 52.75
CA LEU A 181 24.09 -60.28 53.12
C LEU A 181 24.46 -59.84 54.54
N CYS A 182 23.99 -58.66 54.99
CA CYS A 182 24.34 -58.11 56.31
C CYS A 182 23.43 -58.62 57.44
N PHE A 183 22.15 -58.84 57.17
CA PHE A 183 21.14 -59.14 58.21
C PHE A 183 20.38 -60.45 57.99
N GLY A 184 20.57 -61.13 56.86
CA GLY A 184 19.80 -62.30 56.47
C GLY A 184 20.42 -63.63 56.85
N ASN A 185 21.13 -63.75 57.97
CA ASN A 185 21.81 -64.98 58.42
C ASN A 185 20.97 -66.27 58.26
N GLU A 186 19.72 -66.31 58.75
CA GLU A 186 18.86 -67.51 58.63
C GLU A 186 18.38 -67.78 57.18
N ILE A 187 18.15 -66.73 56.40
CA ILE A 187 17.66 -66.81 55.01
C ILE A 187 18.81 -67.25 54.09
N LEU A 188 20.00 -66.69 54.32
CA LEU A 188 21.23 -66.96 53.59
C LEU A 188 21.65 -68.42 53.80
N GLU A 189 21.61 -68.91 55.04
CA GLU A 189 21.89 -70.31 55.37
C GLU A 189 20.91 -71.27 54.66
N ARG A 190 19.59 -71.01 54.68
CA ARG A 190 18.61 -71.87 53.98
C ARG A 190 18.69 -71.83 52.45
N VAL A 191 19.16 -70.71 51.89
CA VAL A 191 19.20 -70.49 50.43
C VAL A 191 20.50 -71.00 49.80
N LEU A 192 21.64 -70.85 50.49
CA LEU A 192 22.96 -71.20 49.96
C LEU A 192 23.43 -72.61 50.35
N THR A 193 22.93 -73.20 51.45
CA THR A 193 23.28 -74.58 51.82
C THR A 193 22.68 -75.63 50.87
N PRO A 194 23.34 -76.79 50.69
CA PRO A 194 22.82 -77.89 49.87
C PRO A 194 21.56 -78.52 50.51
N VAL A 195 20.69 -79.09 49.66
CA VAL A 195 19.42 -79.72 50.11
C VAL A 195 19.69 -80.87 51.10
N GLY A 196 19.14 -80.76 52.31
CA GLY A 196 19.33 -81.75 53.38
C GLY A 196 20.51 -81.49 54.33
N CYS A 197 21.17 -80.32 54.24
CA CYS A 197 22.09 -79.86 55.28
C CYS A 197 21.33 -79.56 56.57
N ASP A 198 21.71 -80.25 57.65
CA ASP A 198 21.31 -79.95 59.02
C ASP A 198 22.60 -79.75 59.82
N PRO A 199 22.90 -78.52 60.28
CA PRO A 199 24.16 -78.20 60.93
C PRO A 199 24.36 -78.95 62.26
N ILE A 200 23.28 -79.51 62.82
CA ILE A 200 23.29 -80.23 64.10
C ILE A 200 23.40 -81.74 63.88
N ASN A 201 22.63 -82.28 62.93
CA ASN A 201 22.49 -83.74 62.78
C ASN A 201 23.42 -84.36 61.71
N LYS A 202 23.83 -83.61 60.68
CA LYS A 202 24.64 -84.15 59.56
C LYS A 202 25.57 -83.07 58.95
N PRO A 203 26.68 -82.70 59.61
CA PRO A 203 27.57 -81.62 59.15
C PRO A 203 28.34 -81.95 57.87
N GLU A 204 28.52 -83.24 57.55
CA GLU A 204 29.31 -83.69 56.39
C GLU A 204 28.63 -83.39 55.04
N LEU A 205 27.29 -83.32 55.03
CA LEU A 205 26.52 -82.95 53.84
C LEU A 205 26.52 -81.44 53.59
N CYS A 206 27.01 -80.63 54.52
CA CYS A 206 27.03 -79.17 54.42
C CYS A 206 28.25 -78.61 53.67
N ASN A 207 29.30 -79.42 53.42
CA ASN A 207 30.52 -79.01 52.71
C ASN A 207 30.49 -79.29 51.20
N GLY A 208 29.30 -79.55 50.63
CA GLY A 208 29.10 -79.85 49.22
C GLY A 208 28.70 -78.63 48.37
N PHE A 209 28.91 -78.74 47.05
CA PHE A 209 28.44 -77.76 46.08
C PHE A 209 26.90 -77.67 46.08
N SER A 210 26.34 -76.50 46.43
CA SER A 210 24.89 -76.29 46.46
C SER A 210 24.35 -75.82 45.10
N PHE A 211 23.70 -76.74 44.37
CA PHE A 211 23.02 -76.43 43.12
C PHE A 211 21.93 -75.35 43.29
N ARG A 212 21.25 -75.34 44.45
CA ARG A 212 20.24 -74.31 44.81
C ARG A 212 20.89 -72.94 44.98
N GLY A 213 22.01 -72.87 45.69
CA GLY A 213 22.78 -71.62 45.86
C GLY A 213 23.30 -71.08 44.52
N MET A 214 23.78 -71.95 43.62
CA MET A 214 24.19 -71.55 42.27
C MET A 214 23.03 -70.96 41.47
N ILE A 215 21.86 -71.62 41.45
CA ILE A 215 20.70 -71.11 40.69
C ILE A 215 20.26 -69.76 41.26
N VAL A 216 20.16 -69.62 42.58
CA VAL A 216 19.69 -68.38 43.20
C VAL A 216 20.68 -67.25 42.97
N SER A 217 21.96 -67.44 43.26
CA SER A 217 22.99 -66.41 43.02
C SER A 217 23.12 -66.06 41.54
N GLY A 218 23.07 -67.05 40.65
CA GLY A 218 23.03 -66.87 39.20
C GLY A 218 21.82 -66.05 38.76
N SER A 219 20.62 -66.35 39.26
CA SER A 219 19.39 -65.61 38.94
C SER A 219 19.42 -64.16 39.42
N VAL A 220 19.98 -63.89 40.60
CA VAL A 220 20.14 -62.53 41.13
C VAL A 220 21.13 -61.73 40.27
N LEU A 221 22.26 -62.35 39.90
CA LEU A 221 23.26 -61.71 39.06
C LEU A 221 22.72 -61.40 37.64
N THR A 222 21.97 -62.33 37.05
CA THR A 222 21.37 -62.12 35.72
C THR A 222 20.27 -61.05 35.77
N LEU A 223 19.43 -61.03 36.81
CA LEU A 223 18.43 -59.97 37.01
C LEU A 223 19.07 -58.60 37.18
N LEU A 224 20.13 -58.49 37.98
CA LEU A 224 20.88 -57.24 38.13
C LEU A 224 21.49 -56.79 36.81
N THR A 225 22.08 -57.72 36.05
CA THR A 225 22.68 -57.43 34.73
C THR A 225 21.63 -56.96 33.73
N LEU A 226 20.46 -57.61 33.68
CA LEU A 226 19.34 -57.20 32.84
C LEU A 226 18.80 -55.83 33.23
N ALA A 227 18.68 -55.53 34.53
CA ALA A 227 18.25 -54.23 35.02
C ALA A 227 19.23 -53.10 34.64
N LEU A 228 20.54 -53.36 34.75
CA LEU A 228 21.59 -52.43 34.30
C LEU A 228 21.55 -52.23 32.78
N TRP A 229 21.31 -53.28 32.01
CA TRP A 229 21.18 -53.20 30.56
C TRP A 229 19.93 -52.39 30.15
N PHE A 230 18.81 -52.60 30.84
CA PHE A 230 17.61 -51.79 30.67
C PHE A 230 17.86 -50.31 30.99
N ALA A 231 18.51 -50.00 32.11
CA ALA A 231 18.89 -48.63 32.46
C ALA A 231 19.80 -47.99 31.39
N ARG A 232 20.73 -48.77 30.81
CA ARG A 232 21.58 -48.33 29.69
C ARG A 232 20.76 -47.98 28.44
N ILE A 233 19.76 -48.78 28.08
CA ILE A 233 18.86 -48.48 26.95
C ILE A 233 18.08 -47.19 27.21
N GLN A 234 17.49 -47.04 28.41
CA GLN A 234 16.74 -45.83 28.75
C GLN A 234 17.63 -44.57 28.69
N MET A 235 18.90 -44.66 29.11
CA MET A 235 19.84 -43.55 29.01
C MET A 235 20.12 -43.15 27.55
N LYS A 236 20.29 -44.14 26.66
CA LYS A 236 20.51 -43.89 25.23
C LYS A 236 19.30 -43.22 24.59
N GLU A 237 18.10 -43.70 24.90
CA GLU A 237 16.86 -43.10 24.42
C GLU A 237 16.72 -41.64 24.87
N TYR A 238 17.00 -41.35 26.14
CA TYR A 238 17.00 -39.99 26.68
C TYR A 238 18.01 -39.07 25.96
N LEU A 239 19.23 -39.57 25.72
CA LEU A 239 20.25 -38.80 25.00
C LEU A 239 19.82 -38.53 23.55
N SER A 240 19.25 -39.54 22.88
CA SER A 240 18.74 -39.42 21.51
C SER A 240 17.66 -38.34 21.39
N GLU A 241 16.62 -38.43 22.22
CA GLU A 241 15.52 -37.46 22.24
C GLU A 241 16.02 -36.04 22.60
N ARG A 242 17.02 -35.93 23.49
CA ARG A 242 17.67 -34.64 23.79
C ARG A 242 18.42 -34.07 22.59
N HIS A 243 19.16 -34.91 21.86
CA HIS A 243 19.88 -34.48 20.66
C HIS A 243 18.92 -34.04 19.56
N LEU A 244 17.84 -34.79 19.32
CA LEU A 244 16.81 -34.46 18.35
C LEU A 244 16.08 -33.15 18.71
N ALA A 245 15.76 -32.94 19.99
CA ALA A 245 15.17 -31.68 20.45
C ALA A 245 16.12 -30.48 20.23
N LEU A 246 17.41 -30.65 20.48
CA LEU A 246 18.41 -29.60 20.24
C LEU A 246 18.59 -29.32 18.74
N ASP A 247 18.67 -30.35 17.91
CA ASP A 247 18.75 -30.21 16.44
C ASP A 247 17.51 -29.49 15.88
N ALA A 248 16.30 -29.84 16.35
CA ALA A 248 15.06 -29.15 15.99
C ALA A 248 15.08 -27.67 16.40
N ARG A 249 15.57 -27.36 17.61
CA ARG A 249 15.73 -25.97 18.09
C ARG A 249 16.74 -25.19 17.25
N GLU A 250 17.88 -25.79 16.90
CA GLU A 250 18.90 -25.16 16.05
C GLU A 250 18.33 -24.85 14.66
N ARG A 251 17.66 -25.82 14.02
CA ARG A 251 17.01 -25.64 12.71
C ARG A 251 15.94 -24.56 12.76
N ARG A 252 15.15 -24.51 13.83
CA ARG A 252 14.16 -23.44 14.04
C ARG A 252 14.83 -22.07 14.13
N ALA A 253 15.91 -21.94 14.92
CA ALA A 253 16.64 -20.69 15.06
C ALA A 253 17.25 -20.23 13.72
N PHE A 254 17.83 -21.15 12.93
CA PHE A 254 18.34 -20.83 11.59
C PHE A 254 17.24 -20.41 10.62
N ALA A 255 16.09 -21.10 10.63
CA ALA A 255 14.95 -20.74 9.79
C ALA A 255 14.39 -19.35 10.16
N GLN A 256 14.29 -19.04 11.46
CA GLN A 256 13.88 -17.71 11.93
C GLN A 256 14.90 -16.63 11.57
N ALA A 257 16.20 -16.90 11.71
CA ALA A 257 17.26 -15.99 11.29
C ALA A 257 17.20 -15.74 9.77
N TYR A 258 16.97 -16.78 8.97
CA TYR A 258 16.79 -16.66 7.52
C TYR A 258 15.59 -15.78 7.14
N ILE A 259 14.45 -15.95 7.83
CA ILE A 259 13.28 -15.06 7.67
C ILE A 259 13.65 -13.62 8.03
N GLY A 260 14.37 -13.41 9.13
CA GLY A 260 14.87 -12.09 9.53
C GLY A 260 15.71 -11.45 8.42
N LEU A 261 16.64 -12.20 7.84
CA LEU A 261 17.47 -11.74 6.73
C LEU A 261 16.67 -11.42 5.46
N ILE A 262 15.57 -12.13 5.18
CA ILE A 262 14.68 -11.82 4.05
C ILE A 262 13.87 -10.55 4.34
N ASN A 263 13.33 -10.43 5.55
CA ASN A 263 12.46 -9.33 5.96
C ASN A 263 13.21 -8.01 6.17
N GLU A 264 14.50 -8.04 6.52
CA GLU A 264 15.38 -6.84 6.56
C GLU A 264 15.55 -6.20 5.17
N GLY A 265 15.12 -6.90 4.11
CA GLY A 265 15.08 -6.39 2.75
C GLY A 265 16.37 -6.63 1.98
N ASP A 266 16.23 -6.75 0.66
CA ASP A 266 17.30 -6.96 -0.32
C ASP A 266 18.16 -5.71 -0.53
N SER A 267 18.44 -4.94 0.53
CA SER A 267 19.17 -3.68 0.40
C SER A 267 20.69 -3.90 0.37
N VAL A 268 21.19 -4.08 -0.85
CA VAL A 268 22.38 -3.39 -1.41
C VAL A 268 23.76 -4.06 -1.30
N THR A 269 23.97 -5.21 -0.63
CA THR A 269 25.32 -5.82 -0.63
C THR A 269 25.39 -7.31 -0.93
N ASP A 270 26.40 -7.72 -1.70
CA ASP A 270 26.74 -9.14 -1.97
C ASP A 270 26.93 -9.92 -0.66
N GLU A 271 27.37 -9.24 0.42
CA GLU A 271 27.53 -9.83 1.74
C GLU A 271 26.23 -10.38 2.34
N ALA A 272 25.08 -9.74 2.10
CA ALA A 272 23.78 -10.21 2.62
C ALA A 272 23.31 -11.49 1.89
N ARG A 273 23.65 -11.64 0.61
CA ARG A 273 23.37 -12.85 -0.19
C ARG A 273 24.25 -14.01 0.25
N ASP A 274 25.52 -13.76 0.54
CA ASP A 274 26.44 -14.76 1.07
C ASP A 274 26.04 -15.23 2.48
N GLN A 275 25.59 -14.33 3.34
CA GLN A 275 25.05 -14.69 4.66
C GLN A 275 23.80 -15.56 4.56
N ARG A 276 22.87 -15.23 3.65
CA ARG A 276 21.68 -16.07 3.37
C ARG A 276 22.08 -17.46 2.86
N ALA A 277 23.04 -17.54 1.94
CA ALA A 277 23.55 -18.82 1.43
C ALA A 277 24.22 -19.66 2.52
N LEU A 278 24.95 -19.03 3.44
CA LEU A 278 25.56 -19.70 4.60
C LEU A 278 24.51 -20.28 5.55
N VAL A 279 23.49 -19.50 5.92
CA VAL A 279 22.38 -19.97 6.78
C VAL A 279 21.59 -21.08 6.09
N TYR A 280 21.36 -20.95 4.79
CA TYR A 280 20.71 -21.98 3.98
C TYR A 280 21.51 -23.29 3.98
N ALA A 281 22.83 -23.23 3.78
CA ALA A 281 23.70 -24.40 3.84
C ALA A 281 23.69 -25.05 5.24
N ALA A 282 23.64 -24.25 6.31
CA ALA A 282 23.53 -24.75 7.68
C ALA A 282 22.17 -25.45 7.92
N LEU A 283 21.08 -24.94 7.35
CA LEU A 283 19.72 -25.49 7.51
C LEU A 283 19.57 -26.89 6.88
N PHE A 284 20.23 -27.13 5.75
CA PHE A 284 20.19 -28.41 5.02
C PHE A 284 21.34 -29.37 5.38
N ARG A 285 22.11 -29.08 6.43
CA ARG A 285 23.12 -30.00 6.92
C ARG A 285 22.47 -31.34 7.34
N PRO A 286 23.02 -32.50 6.95
CA PRO A 286 22.56 -33.78 7.48
C PRO A 286 22.74 -33.80 9.00
N SER A 287 21.66 -34.11 9.73
CA SER A 287 21.75 -34.31 11.18
C SER A 287 22.53 -35.60 11.44
N SER A 288 23.52 -35.54 12.33
CA SER A 288 24.22 -36.72 12.79
C SER A 288 23.34 -37.40 13.85
N ASP A 289 22.53 -38.36 13.44
CA ASP A 289 21.88 -39.25 14.40
C ASP A 289 22.97 -40.05 15.13
N GLY A 290 23.24 -39.67 16.38
CA GLY A 290 24.30 -40.25 17.21
C GLY A 290 24.05 -41.71 17.59
N ILE A 291 22.86 -42.26 17.30
CA ILE A 291 22.48 -43.60 17.74
C ILE A 291 23.02 -44.72 16.84
N ILE A 292 23.38 -44.42 15.59
CA ILE A 292 23.75 -45.46 14.59
C ILE A 292 25.27 -45.64 14.45
N LYS A 293 26.09 -44.77 15.04
CA LYS A 293 27.55 -44.82 14.89
C LYS A 293 28.29 -45.59 15.98
N GLU A 294 27.68 -45.77 17.14
CA GLU A 294 28.38 -46.27 18.35
C GLU A 294 28.00 -47.70 18.77
N ASP A 295 27.12 -48.39 18.03
CA ASP A 295 26.51 -49.64 18.51
C ASP A 295 26.95 -50.95 17.81
N SER A 296 28.06 -50.94 17.07
CA SER A 296 28.67 -52.22 16.69
C SER A 296 30.18 -52.14 16.49
N GLY A 297 30.89 -52.63 17.50
CA GLY A 297 32.29 -53.01 17.38
C GLY A 297 33.11 -52.40 18.49
N ILE A 298 33.70 -53.28 19.30
CA ILE A 298 34.81 -52.99 20.21
C ILE A 298 35.67 -51.87 19.64
N ASP A 299 35.82 -50.79 20.41
CA ASP A 299 36.64 -49.63 20.11
C ASP A 299 37.90 -50.04 19.32
N PRO A 300 38.17 -49.48 18.12
CA PRO A 300 39.31 -49.90 17.29
C PRO A 300 40.66 -49.79 18.04
N SER A 301 40.69 -48.97 19.09
CA SER A 301 41.80 -48.87 20.04
C SER A 301 42.02 -50.14 20.88
N LEU A 302 40.95 -50.79 21.33
CA LEU A 302 40.99 -52.03 22.13
C LEU A 302 41.34 -53.25 21.27
N THR A 303 40.82 -53.34 20.05
CA THR A 303 41.19 -54.40 19.10
C THR A 303 42.63 -54.25 18.59
N ALA A 304 43.12 -53.02 18.39
CA ALA A 304 44.53 -52.76 18.09
C ALA A 304 45.47 -53.06 19.27
N ALA A 305 45.01 -52.82 20.51
CA ALA A 305 45.78 -53.18 21.70
C ALA A 305 45.87 -54.70 21.88
N LEU A 306 44.76 -55.43 21.65
CA LEU A 306 44.72 -56.89 21.69
C LEU A 306 45.56 -57.53 20.57
N SER A 307 45.50 -56.99 19.35
CA SER A 307 46.30 -57.54 18.24
C SER A 307 47.80 -57.38 18.49
N LYS A 308 48.23 -56.27 19.10
CA LYS A 308 49.62 -56.01 19.46
C LYS A 308 50.12 -56.86 20.65
N LEU A 309 49.20 -57.33 21.50
CA LEU A 309 49.49 -58.24 22.61
C LEU A 309 49.56 -59.70 22.15
N LEU A 310 48.78 -60.06 21.12
CA LEU A 310 48.77 -61.40 20.50
C LEU A 310 49.84 -61.58 19.41
N SER A 311 50.37 -60.49 18.85
CA SER A 311 51.43 -60.53 17.83
C SER A 311 52.85 -60.58 18.43
N LYS A 312 53.00 -60.92 19.71
CA LYS A 312 54.27 -61.01 20.44
C LYS A 312 54.39 -62.38 21.08
#